data_AF-A0A8B0SME6-F1
#
_entry.id   AF-A0A8B0SME6-F1
#
_cell.length_a   1.000
_cell.length_b   1.000
_cell.length_c   1.000
_cell.angle_alpha   90.00
_cell.angle_beta   90.00
_cell.angle_gamma   90.00
#
_symmetry.space_group_name_H-M   'P 1'
#
loop_
_entity.id
_entity.type
_entity.pdbx_description
1 polymer ?
#
loop_
_entity_poly.entity_id
_entity_poly.type
_entity_poly.pdbx_seq_one_letter_code
_entity_poly.pdbx_strand_id
1 'polypeptide(L)' 'MPQLHCYVAEDVAAQLQHKAEQVHLSLSKYLALLIQKDIGTQWPEGYFDLFGSWEGDVLQRPEQGEYELREALF' A
#
# COMPACT_ATOMS: atom_id res chain seq x y z
N MET A 1 -5.10 23.50 10.60
CA MET A 1 -4.58 22.12 10.58
C MET A 1 -4.01 21.80 11.94
N PRO A 2 -4.23 20.60 12.49
CA PRO A 2 -3.54 20.18 13.71
C PRO A 2 -2.03 20.11 13.44
N GLN A 3 -1.22 20.59 14.38
CA GLN A 3 0.24 20.50 14.31
C GLN A 3 0.71 19.40 15.26
N LEU A 4 1.56 18.50 14.75
CA LEU A 4 2.14 17.40 15.52
C LEU A 4 3.61 17.71 15.81
N HIS A 5 4.01 17.51 17.05
CA HIS A 5 5.41 17.51 17.47
C HIS A 5 5.80 16.09 17.83
N CYS A 6 6.88 15.58 17.22
CA CYS A 6 7.34 14.21 17.42
C CYS A 6 8.80 14.24 17.86
N TYR A 7 9.12 13.50 18.92
CA TYR A 7 10.47 13.32 19.40
C TYR A 7 10.96 11.94 18.96
N VAL A 8 12.04 11.92 18.19
CA VAL A 8 12.69 10.70 17.71
C VAL A 8 14.19 10.82 17.94
N ALA A 9 14.89 9.68 17.91
CA ALA A 9 16.34 9.68 17.95
C ALA A 9 16.93 10.36 16.70
N GLU A 10 18.13 10.93 16.84
CA GLU A 10 18.82 11.70 15.78
C GLU A 10 19.01 10.89 14.49
N ASP A 11 19.34 9.61 14.63
CA ASP A 11 19.53 8.68 13.51
C ASP A 11 18.23 8.43 12.73
N VAL A 12 17.11 8.35 13.44
CA VAL A 12 15.78 8.23 12.82
C VAL A 12 15.42 9.51 12.07
N ALA A 13 15.67 10.69 12.67
CA ALA A 13 15.42 11.97 12.01
C ALA A 13 16.25 12.10 10.71
N ALA A 14 17.54 11.75 10.77
CA ALA A 14 18.42 11.78 9.61
C ALA A 14 17.95 10.83 8.49
N GLN A 15 17.52 9.62 8.84
CA GLN A 15 16.97 8.68 7.86
C GLN A 15 15.69 9.19 7.20
N LEU A 16 14.79 9.81 7.97
CA LEU A 16 13.55 10.39 7.43
C LEU A 16 13.85 11.57 6.49
N GLN A 17 14.80 12.42 6.85
CA GLN A 17 15.28 13.53 6.00
C GLN A 17 15.79 12.99 4.66
N HIS A 18 16.68 12.00 4.69
CA HIS A 18 17.28 11.42 3.48
C HIS A 18 16.22 10.78 2.58
N LYS A 19 15.27 10.03 3.16
CA LYS A 19 14.18 9.42 2.40
C LYS A 19 13.27 10.47 1.76
N ALA A 20 12.99 11.58 2.44
CA ALA A 20 12.20 12.68 1.90
C ALA A 20 12.89 13.34 0.70
N GLU A 21 14.22 13.55 0.79
CA GLU A 21 15.04 14.11 -0.30
C GLU A 21 15.07 13.21 -1.53
N GLN A 22 15.19 11.89 -1.35
CA GLN A 22 15.18 10.91 -2.44
C GLN A 22 13.89 10.94 -3.27
N VAL A 23 12.77 11.34 -2.66
CA VAL A 23 11.47 11.47 -3.33
C VAL A 23 11.11 12.93 -3.64
N HIS A 24 12.05 13.86 -3.48
CA HIS A 24 11.89 15.30 -3.71
C HIS A 24 10.71 15.93 -2.93
N LEU A 25 10.52 15.52 -1.68
CA LEU A 25 9.50 16.06 -0.77
C LEU A 25 10.14 16.77 0.43
N SER A 26 9.44 17.73 1.00
CA SER A 26 9.80 18.24 2.33
C SER A 26 9.56 17.16 3.38
N LEU A 27 10.33 17.20 4.49
CA LEU A 27 10.17 16.27 5.61
C LEU A 27 8.73 16.25 6.14
N SER A 28 8.09 17.41 6.27
CA SER A 28 6.70 17.53 6.73
C SER A 28 5.70 16.85 5.79
N LYS A 29 5.86 17.04 4.47
CA LYS A 29 4.99 16.43 3.46
C LYS A 29 5.21 14.92 3.39
N TYR A 30 6.46 14.48 3.46
CA TYR A 30 6.82 13.07 3.50
C TYR A 30 6.20 12.35 4.71
N LEU A 31 6.34 12.92 5.92
CA LEU A 31 5.74 12.38 7.12
C LEU A 31 4.21 12.34 7.06
N ALA A 32 3.57 13.39 6.53
CA ALA A 32 2.12 13.40 6.36
C ALA A 32 1.63 12.27 5.44
N LEU A 33 2.36 11.95 4.37
CA LEU A 33 2.03 10.84 3.47
C LEU A 33 2.28 9.48 4.12
N LEU A 34 3.35 9.31 4.88
CA LEU A 34 3.59 8.08 5.64
C LEU A 34 2.46 7.82 6.63
N ILE A 35 2.05 8.85 7.37
CA ILE A 35 0.93 8.78 8.33
C ILE A 35 -0.37 8.43 7.59
N GLN A 36 -0.67 9.07 6.45
CA GLN A 36 -1.85 8.74 5.66
C GLN A 36 -1.83 7.29 5.13
N LYS A 37 -0.67 6.82 4.68
CA LYS A 37 -0.50 5.45 4.21
C LYS A 37 -0.69 4.42 5.34
N ASP A 38 -0.19 4.73 6.53
CA ASP A 38 -0.24 3.84 7.69
C ASP A 38 -1.65 3.78 8.31
N ILE A 39 -2.31 4.94 8.43
CA ILE A 39 -3.68 5.03 8.94
C ILE A 39 -4.69 4.54 7.89
N GLY A 40 -4.37 4.70 6.60
CA GLY A 40 -5.16 4.27 5.45
C GLY A 40 -5.26 2.75 5.35
N THR A 41 -6.00 2.16 6.29
CA THR A 41 -6.42 0.76 6.29
C THR A 41 -7.74 0.56 5.57
N GLN A 42 -8.37 1.64 5.10
CA GLN A 42 -9.55 1.57 4.26
C GLN A 42 -9.16 1.38 2.79
N TRP A 43 -9.94 0.55 2.11
CA TRP A 43 -9.92 0.45 0.66
C TRP A 43 -10.10 1.84 0.02
N PRO A 44 -9.54 2.08 -1.18
CA PRO A 44 -9.75 3.33 -1.90
C PRO A 44 -11.23 3.69 -2.01
N GLU A 45 -11.54 4.99 -2.05
CA GLU A 45 -12.91 5.44 -2.32
C GLU A 45 -13.42 4.78 -3.62
N GLY A 46 -14.63 4.22 -3.56
CA GLY A 46 -15.23 3.50 -4.69
C GLY A 46 -14.76 2.07 -4.90
N TYR A 47 -13.82 1.53 -4.09
CA TYR A 47 -13.34 0.15 -4.28
C TYR A 47 -14.44 -0.90 -4.23
N PHE A 48 -15.38 -0.79 -3.29
CA PHE A 48 -16.51 -1.72 -3.20
C PHE A 48 -17.60 -1.45 -4.23
N ASP A 49 -17.67 -0.24 -4.79
CA ASP A 49 -18.59 0.06 -5.88
C ASP A 49 -18.15 -0.65 -7.18
N LEU A 50 -16.86 -0.98 -7.30
CA LEU A 50 -16.32 -1.82 -8.37
C LEU A 50 -16.57 -3.32 -8.16
N PHE A 51 -16.91 -3.74 -6.94
CA PHE A 51 -17.17 -5.13 -6.63
C PHE A 51 -18.49 -5.57 -7.27
N GLY A 52 -18.40 -6.33 -8.36
CA GLY A 52 -19.56 -6.75 -9.13
C GLY A 52 -20.01 -5.75 -10.19
N SER A 53 -19.28 -4.65 -10.41
CA SER A 53 -19.52 -3.68 -11.51
C SER A 53 -19.07 -4.20 -12.88
N TRP A 54 -19.04 -5.52 -13.06
CA TRP A 54 -18.63 -6.12 -14.31
C TRP A 54 -19.73 -5.94 -15.34
N GLU A 55 -19.47 -5.11 -16.36
CA GLU A 55 -20.41 -4.81 -17.46
C GLU A 55 -20.23 -5.74 -18.68
N GLY A 56 -19.24 -6.64 -18.65
CA GLY A 56 -18.96 -7.56 -19.75
C GLY A 56 -19.78 -8.86 -19.70
N ASP A 57 -19.44 -9.81 -20.56
CA ASP A 57 -20.09 -11.12 -20.60
C ASP A 57 -19.92 -11.88 -19.28
N VAL A 58 -20.90 -12.72 -18.93
CA VAL A 58 -20.87 -13.54 -17.70
C VAL A 58 -19.49 -14.16 -17.49
N LEU A 59 -18.87 -13.87 -16.34
CA LEU A 59 -17.56 -14.42 -15.99
C LEU A 59 -17.62 -15.95 -15.99
N GLN A 60 -17.03 -16.56 -17.01
CA GLN A 60 -16.91 -18.01 -17.08
C GLN A 60 -15.59 -18.44 -16.47
N ARG A 61 -15.66 -19.36 -15.51
CA ARG A 61 -14.47 -20.05 -15.01
C ARG A 61 -13.86 -20.82 -16.18
N PRO A 62 -12.57 -20.62 -16.51
CA PRO A 62 -11.89 -21.43 -17.52
C PRO A 62 -11.79 -22.88 -17.05
N GLU A 63 -11.58 -23.81 -17.98
CA GLU A 63 -11.32 -25.20 -17.62
C GLU A 63 -10.14 -25.29 -16.64
N GLN A 64 -10.29 -26.15 -15.63
CA GLN A 64 -9.22 -26.40 -14.68
C GLN A 64 -8.06 -27.05 -15.44
N GLY A 65 -6.90 -26.39 -15.41
CA GLY A 65 -5.68 -26.93 -16.01
C GLY A 65 -5.11 -28.11 -15.21
N GLU A 66 -4.01 -28.66 -15.73
CA GLU A 66 -3.28 -29.74 -15.08
C GLU A 66 -2.74 -29.34 -13.71
N TYR A 67 -2.67 -30.31 -12.80
CA TYR A 67 -2.04 -30.11 -11.50
C TYR A 67 -0.53 -29.94 -11.65
N GLU A 68 0.03 -29.02 -10.85
CA GLU A 68 1.47 -28.95 -10.65
C GLU A 68 1.95 -30.22 -9.92
N LEU A 69 2.87 -30.96 -10.55
CA LEU A 69 3.57 -32.07 -9.89
C LEU A 69 4.70 -31.50 -9.04
N ARG A 70 4.58 -31.65 -7.72
CA ARG A 70 5.64 -31.31 -6.76
C ARG A 70 6.35 -32.56 -6.30
N GLU A 71 7.68 -32.48 -6.12
CA GLU A 71 8.46 -33.57 -5.54
C GLU A 71 7.95 -33.86 -4.12
N ALA A 72 7.66 -35.13 -3.84
CA ALA A 72 7.41 -35.57 -2.48
C ALA A 72 8.75 -35.57 -1.74
N LEU A 73 8.79 -34.89 -0.59
CA LEU A 73 9.92 -35.01 0.34
C LEU A 73 9.89 -36.43 0.91
N PHE A 74 10.87 -37.25 0.53
CA PHE A 74 11.17 -38.53 1.15
C PHE A 74 12.28 -38.38 2.20
#